data_AF-A0A8H5TPJ6-F1
#
_entry.id   AF-A0A8H5TPJ6-F1
#
_cell.length_a   1.000
_cell.length_b   1.000
_cell.length_c   1.000
_cell.angle_alpha   90.00
_cell.angle_beta   90.00
_cell.angle_gamma   90.00
#
_symmetry.space_group_name_H-M   'P 1'
#
loop_
_entity.id
_entity.type
_entity.pdbx_description
1 polymer ?
#
loop_
_entity_poly.entity_id
_entity_poly.type
_entity_poly.pdbx_seq_one_letter_code
_entity_poly.pdbx_strand_id
1 'polypeptide(L)'
;MLYSVVVNIAILPFAAMALLTARDAIHADDLERYDEVMKTIAGNQILNFYPEDLVIKLDIHEYPTEQIVRSEMFKPSRDANAYFKQEEELAKEYLQQYSGREQCNLEES
;
A
#
# COMPACT_ATOMS: atom_id res chain seq x y z
N MET A 1 21.35 -5.88 48.32
CA MET A 1 21.92 -5.49 47.01
C MET A 1 20.80 -5.64 45.99
N LEU A 2 20.08 -4.56 45.68
CA LEU A 2 19.00 -4.58 44.68
C LEU A 2 19.60 -4.21 43.32
N TYR A 3 19.61 -5.15 42.38
CA TYR A 3 20.03 -4.91 41.00
C TYR A 3 18.91 -4.14 40.29
N SER A 4 19.22 -2.91 39.85
CA SER A 4 18.34 -2.11 39.01
C SER A 4 18.67 -2.46 37.55
N VAL A 5 17.75 -3.14 36.85
CA VAL A 5 17.87 -3.36 35.40
C VAL A 5 17.26 -2.15 34.70
N VAL A 6 18.11 -1.24 34.24
CA VAL A 6 17.69 -0.13 33.37
C VAL A 6 17.53 -0.70 31.95
N VAL A 7 16.29 -1.01 31.57
CA VAL A 7 15.96 -1.40 30.19
C VAL A 7 16.02 -0.14 29.33
N ASN A 8 17.12 0.05 28.61
CA ASN A 8 17.23 1.07 27.57
C ASN A 8 16.49 0.56 26.31
N ILE A 9 15.22 0.94 26.17
CA ILE A 9 14.51 0.76 24.91
C ILE A 9 15.03 1.85 23.97
N ALA A 10 16.00 1.50 23.13
CA ALA A 10 16.42 2.33 22.02
C ALA A 10 15.27 2.37 21.01
N ILE A 11 14.48 3.45 21.05
CA ILE A 11 13.49 3.75 20.03
C ILE A 11 14.29 4.12 18.77
N LEU A 12 14.43 3.18 17.85
CA LEU A 12 14.93 3.44 16.50
C LEU A 12 14.04 4.52 15.87
N PRO A 13 14.59 5.67 15.45
CA PRO A 13 13.80 6.63 14.68
C PRO A 13 13.57 5.99 13.31
N PHE A 14 12.35 5.48 13.07
CA PHE A 14 11.86 5.29 11.72
C PHE A 14 11.95 6.66 11.05
N ALA A 15 12.94 6.84 10.18
CA ALA A 15 12.95 7.98 9.28
C ALA A 15 11.65 7.86 8.48
N ALA A 16 10.68 8.74 8.76
CA ALA A 16 9.47 8.84 7.98
C ALA A 16 9.88 9.33 6.59
N MET A 17 10.25 8.41 5.70
CA MET A 17 10.22 8.69 4.28
C MET A 17 8.78 9.07 3.98
N ALA A 18 8.58 10.27 3.42
CA ALA A 18 7.25 10.68 3.00
C ALA A 18 6.72 9.62 2.03
N LEU A 19 5.72 8.85 2.47
CA LEU A 19 5.19 7.74 1.72
C LEU A 19 4.45 8.28 0.50
N LEU A 20 4.86 7.88 -0.70
CA LEU A 20 4.14 8.21 -1.92
C LEU A 20 2.75 7.58 -1.85
N THR A 21 1.74 8.33 -2.30
CA THR A 21 0.36 7.88 -2.38
C THR A 21 0.00 7.50 -3.81
N ALA A 22 -1.09 6.75 -4.02
CA ALA A 22 -1.59 6.41 -5.35
C ALA A 22 -1.80 7.65 -6.24
N ARG A 23 -2.19 8.77 -5.63
CA ARG A 23 -2.36 10.06 -6.29
C ARG A 23 -1.05 10.61 -6.86
N ASP A 24 0.08 10.38 -6.18
CA ASP A 24 1.40 10.81 -6.65
C ASP A 24 1.86 10.03 -7.89
N ALA A 25 1.33 8.82 -8.10
CA ALA A 25 1.59 8.03 -9.30
C ALA A 25 0.84 8.54 -10.54
N ILE A 26 -0.18 9.40 -10.39
CA ILE A 26 -1.06 9.86 -11.47
C ILE A 26 -0.60 11.22 -12.00
N HIS A 27 -0.60 11.37 -13.33
CA HIS A 27 -0.24 12.63 -13.98
C HIS A 27 -1.21 13.76 -13.60
N ALA A 28 -0.70 15.00 -13.50
CA ALA A 28 -1.45 16.17 -13.05
C ALA A 28 -2.79 16.38 -13.80
N ASP A 29 -2.78 16.22 -15.13
CA ASP A 29 -3.96 16.33 -16.00
C ASP A 29 -5.12 15.39 -15.61
N ASP A 30 -4.83 14.27 -14.96
CA ASP A 30 -5.78 13.22 -14.62
C ASP A 30 -6.22 13.25 -13.15
N LEU A 31 -5.63 14.14 -12.33
CA LEU A 31 -5.89 14.18 -10.88
C LEU A 31 -7.33 14.55 -10.54
N GLU A 32 -7.93 15.50 -11.25
CA GLU A 32 -9.34 15.87 -11.02
C GLU A 32 -10.26 14.67 -11.28
N ARG A 33 -10.03 13.94 -12.38
CA ARG A 33 -10.80 12.73 -12.70
C ARG A 33 -10.58 11.63 -11.67
N TYR A 34 -9.34 11.42 -11.23
CA TYR A 34 -9.04 10.48 -10.16
C TYR A 34 -9.78 10.84 -8.86
N ASP A 35 -9.70 12.11 -8.44
CA ASP A 35 -10.35 12.59 -7.22
C ASP A 35 -11.89 12.43 -7.31
N GLU A 36 -12.50 12.65 -8.49
CA GLU A 36 -13.93 12.36 -8.74
C GLU A 36 -14.25 10.87 -8.69
N VAL A 37 -13.42 10.00 -9.25
CA VAL A 37 -13.60 8.54 -9.15
C VAL A 37 -13.59 8.11 -7.68
N MET A 38 -12.62 8.60 -6.90
CA MET A 38 -12.47 8.26 -5.48
C MET A 38 -13.68 8.68 -4.63
N LYS A 39 -14.39 9.75 -4.99
CA LYS A 39 -15.65 10.16 -4.33
C LYS A 39 -16.81 9.19 -4.55
N THR A 40 -16.77 8.40 -5.62
CA THR A 40 -17.84 7.44 -5.98
C THR A 40 -17.68 6.07 -5.33
N ILE A 41 -16.57 5.82 -4.65
CA ILE A 41 -16.25 4.52 -4.08
C ILE A 41 -17.11 4.25 -2.84
N ALA A 42 -17.83 3.13 -2.86
CA ALA A 42 -18.60 2.64 -1.72
C ALA A 42 -17.70 1.82 -0.77
N GLY A 43 -18.03 1.81 0.53
CA GLY A 43 -17.17 1.23 1.57
C GLY A 43 -16.91 -0.28 1.48
N ASN A 44 -17.65 -1.02 0.64
CA ASN A 44 -17.47 -2.45 0.41
C ASN A 44 -16.75 -2.78 -0.90
N GLN A 45 -16.25 -1.79 -1.65
CA GLN A 45 -15.55 -2.06 -2.90
C GLN A 45 -14.07 -2.35 -2.67
N ILE A 46 -13.51 -3.25 -3.48
CA ILE A 46 -12.09 -3.57 -3.48
C ILE A 46 -11.44 -2.80 -4.62
N LEU A 47 -10.34 -2.11 -4.34
CA LEU A 47 -9.61 -1.30 -5.31
C LEU A 47 -8.31 -2.00 -5.68
N ASN A 48 -8.09 -2.19 -6.97
CA ASN A 48 -6.84 -2.72 -7.49
C ASN A 48 -6.16 -1.66 -8.36
N PHE A 49 -4.98 -1.21 -7.95
CA PHE A 49 -4.24 -0.12 -8.58
C PHE A 49 -2.87 -0.62 -9.03
N TYR A 50 -2.63 -0.65 -10.35
CA TYR A 50 -1.47 -1.31 -10.92
C TYR A 50 -1.02 -0.66 -12.24
N PRO A 51 0.28 -0.73 -12.58
CA PRO A 51 0.75 -0.30 -13.89
C PRO A 51 0.41 -1.36 -14.95
N GLU A 52 -0.07 -0.92 -16.11
CA GLU A 52 -0.25 -1.77 -17.29
C GLU A 52 0.25 -1.02 -18.52
N ASP A 53 1.26 -1.58 -19.20
CA ASP A 53 1.94 -0.95 -20.33
C ASP A 53 2.37 0.51 -20.05
N LEU A 54 1.70 1.48 -20.68
CA LEU A 54 1.97 2.92 -20.60
C LEU A 54 0.93 3.67 -19.77
N VAL A 55 0.05 2.96 -19.06
CA VAL A 55 -1.02 3.53 -18.23
C VAL A 55 -0.98 2.96 -16.82
N ILE A 56 -1.68 3.62 -15.91
CA ILE A 56 -2.00 3.09 -14.60
C ILE A 56 -3.49 2.75 -14.59
N LYS A 57 -3.81 1.53 -14.20
CA LYS A 57 -5.19 1.06 -14.06
C LYS A 57 -5.66 1.12 -12.62
N LEU A 58 -6.92 1.51 -12.46
CA LEU A 58 -7.70 1.36 -11.23
C LEU A 58 -8.93 0.52 -11.54
N ASP A 59 -8.92 -0.73 -11.12
CA ASP A 59 -10.10 -1.59 -11.16
C ASP A 59 -10.84 -1.51 -9.83
N ILE A 60 -12.15 -1.34 -9.90
CA ILE A 60 -13.06 -1.30 -8.77
C ILE A 60 -13.90 -2.56 -8.82
N HIS A 61 -13.74 -3.41 -7.82
CA HIS A 61 -14.47 -4.66 -7.70
C HIS A 61 -15.58 -4.56 -6.66
N GLU A 62 -16.69 -5.25 -6.89
CA GLU A 62 -17.74 -5.40 -5.89
C GLU A 62 -17.42 -6.57 -4.95
N TYR A 63 -17.42 -6.32 -3.64
CA TYR A 63 -17.38 -7.40 -2.66
C TYR A 63 -18.79 -7.97 -2.42
N PRO A 64 -18.96 -9.31 -2.32
CA PRO A 64 -17.94 -10.36 -2.34
C PRO A 64 -17.75 -11.02 -3.71
N THR A 65 -18.40 -10.53 -4.76
CA THR A 65 -18.40 -11.20 -6.07
C THR A 65 -17.07 -11.08 -6.81
N GLU A 66 -16.23 -10.11 -6.41
CA GLU A 66 -14.96 -9.74 -7.04
C GLU A 66 -15.09 -9.35 -8.51
N GLN A 67 -16.32 -9.09 -8.99
CA GLN A 67 -16.54 -8.63 -10.36
C GLN A 67 -16.10 -7.17 -10.48
N ILE A 68 -15.38 -6.88 -11.56
CA ILE A 68 -15.02 -5.51 -11.93
C ILE A 68 -16.32 -4.78 -12.31
N VAL A 69 -16.70 -3.79 -11.51
CA VAL A 69 -17.86 -2.94 -11.79
C VAL A 69 -17.45 -1.67 -12.54
N ARG A 70 -16.19 -1.26 -12.43
CA ARG A 70 -15.61 -0.11 -13.13
C ARG A 70 -14.11 -0.25 -13.26
N SER A 71 -13.57 0.18 -14.39
CA SER A 71 -12.14 0.32 -14.62
C SER A 71 -11.83 1.73 -15.12
N GLU A 72 -10.78 2.33 -14.58
CA GLU A 72 -10.27 3.62 -15.01
C GLU A 72 -8.81 3.48 -15.42
N MET A 73 -8.41 4.26 -16.43
CA MET A 73 -7.02 4.34 -16.89
C MET A 73 -6.52 5.77 -16.68
N PHE A 74 -5.31 5.91 -16.16
CA PHE A 74 -4.67 7.19 -15.90
C PHE A 74 -3.30 7.26 -16.54
N LYS A 75 -2.87 8.45 -16.96
CA LYS A 75 -1.49 8.68 -17.37
C LYS A 75 -0.58 8.59 -16.14
N PRO A 76 0.57 7.90 -16.24
CA PRO A 76 1.54 7.87 -15.15
C PRO A 76 2.21 9.24 -14.97
N SER A 77 2.48 9.60 -13.72
CA SER A 77 3.37 10.71 -13.37
C SER A 77 4.84 10.28 -13.49
N ARG A 78 5.76 11.24 -13.28
CA ARG A 78 7.19 10.93 -13.14
C ARG A 78 7.52 10.06 -11.91
N ASP A 79 6.63 10.04 -10.91
CA ASP A 79 6.83 9.37 -9.63
C ASP A 79 6.15 7.98 -9.60
N ALA A 80 5.41 7.60 -10.65
CA ALA A 80 4.70 6.32 -10.74
C ALA A 80 5.58 5.10 -10.45
N ASN A 81 6.77 5.04 -11.06
CA ASN A 81 7.70 3.94 -10.84
C ASN A 81 8.20 3.88 -9.39
N ALA A 82 8.42 5.03 -8.75
CA ALA A 82 8.85 5.10 -7.36
C ALA A 82 7.72 4.64 -6.43
N TYR A 83 6.48 5.04 -6.71
CA TYR A 83 5.30 4.60 -5.97
C TYR A 83 5.14 3.06 -6.03
N PHE A 84 5.14 2.45 -7.21
CA PHE A 84 4.95 0.99 -7.30
C PHE A 84 6.11 0.19 -6.70
N LYS A 85 7.34 0.71 -6.77
CA LYS A 85 8.48 0.11 -6.09
C LYS A 85 8.30 0.15 -4.56
N GLN A 86 7.81 1.27 -4.03
CA GLN A 86 7.51 1.42 -2.60
C GLN A 86 6.42 0.42 -2.17
N GLU A 87 5.34 0.28 -2.94
CA GLU A 87 4.28 -0.70 -2.63
C GLU A 87 4.81 -2.15 -2.66
N GLU A 88 5.69 -2.48 -3.61
CA GLU A 88 6.33 -3.80 -3.66
C GLU A 88 7.23 -4.06 -2.43
N GLU A 89 7.97 -3.05 -1.98
CA GLU A 89 8.80 -3.13 -0.77
C GLU A 89 7.93 -3.29 0.50
N LEU A 90 6.85 -2.53 0.61
CA LEU A 90 5.89 -2.66 1.71
C LEU A 90 5.21 -4.04 1.73
N ALA A 91 4.82 -4.56 0.57
CA ALA A 91 4.23 -5.89 0.46
C ALA A 91 5.20 -6.98 0.89
N LYS A 92 6.48 -6.87 0.50
CA LYS A 92 7.54 -7.79 0.95
C LYS A 92 7.75 -7.71 2.46
N GLU A 93 7.81 -6.51 3.03
CA GLU A 93 7.95 -6.33 4.48
C GLU A 93 6.77 -6.95 5.23
N TYR A 94 5.54 -6.69 4.78
CA TYR A 94 4.33 -7.29 5.35
C TYR A 94 4.42 -8.82 5.32
N LEU A 95 4.72 -9.43 4.17
CA LEU A 95 4.85 -10.89 4.06
C LEU A 95 5.94 -11.46 4.98
N GLN A 96 7.09 -10.78 5.10
CA GLN A 96 8.15 -11.20 6.01
C GLN A 96 7.70 -11.17 7.47
N GLN A 97 7.00 -10.11 7.90
CA GLN A 97 6.46 -10.01 9.27
C GLN A 97 5.50 -11.16 9.61
N TYR A 98 4.67 -11.60 8.65
CA TYR A 98 3.76 -12.74 8.88
C TYR A 98 4.47 -14.09 8.84
N SER A 99 5.44 -14.29 7.94
CA SER A 99 6.26 -15.52 7.93
C SER A 99 7.07 -15.72 9.23
N GLY A 100 7.49 -14.62 9.88
CA GLY A 100 8.18 -14.68 11.17
C GLY A 100 7.25 -14.97 12.35
N ARG A 101 5.98 -14.53 12.29
CA ARG A 101 4.98 -14.82 13.34
C ARG A 101 4.54 -16.29 13.35
N GLU A 102 4.46 -16.94 12.19
CA GLU A 102 4.14 -18.37 12.14
C GLU A 102 5.26 -19.24 12.73
N GLN A 103 6.52 -18.79 12.66
CA GLN A 103 7.66 -19.49 13.26
C GLN A 103 7.71 -19.34 14.79
N CYS A 104 7.40 -18.16 15.35
CA CYS A 104 7.35 -18.00 16.82
C CYS A 104 6.21 -18.80 17.50
N ASN A 105 5.11 -19.08 16.79
CA ASN A 105 4.00 -19.85 17.36
C ASN A 105 4.23 -21.38 17.35
N LEU A 106 5.28 -21.87 16.68
CA LEU A 106 5.63 -23.29 16.63
C LEU A 106 6.73 -23.68 17.63
N GLU A 107 7.40 -22.71 18.26
CA GLU A 107 8.41 -22.95 19.30
C GLU A 107 7.83 -22.91 20.73
N GLU A 108 6.53 -22.63 20.89
CA GLU A 108 5.81 -22.61 22.18
C GLU A 108 4.74 -23.72 22.35
N SER A 109 4.67 -24.73 21.47
CA SER A 109 3.79 -25.91 21.63
C SER A 109 4.53 -27.19 22.03
#